data_AF-A0A9E5URU2-F1
#
_entry.id   AF-A0A9E5URU2-F1
#
_cell.length_a   1.000
_cell.length_b   1.000
_cell.length_c   1.000
_cell.angle_alpha   90.00
_cell.angle_beta   90.00
_cell.angle_gamma   90.00
#
_symmetry.space_group_name_H-M   'P 1'
#
loop_
_entity.id
_entity.type
_entity.pdbx_description
1 polymer ?
#
loop_
_entity_poly.entity_id
_entity_poly.type
_entity_poly.pdbx_seq_one_letter_code
_entity_poly.pdbx_strand_id
1 'polypeptide(L)'
;MAQQHSLRQIYGGIQNNLGELYRHLGRFREALAAYQIALDVAHEQQVTTSLVLSVANMGLAWLALGHLEDAELCFREVLEMSQATPWDYVDNLVEVNNGLAEIARARGDFPTAWQYARTSEALARGGKLHFCLAKP
;
A
#
# COMPACT_ATOMS: atom_id res chain seq x y z
N MET A 1 29.72 9.86 7.24
CA MET A 1 28.83 9.03 6.39
C MET A 1 27.60 8.54 7.15
N ALA A 2 27.71 7.90 8.33
CA ALA A 2 26.55 7.41 9.11
C ALA A 2 25.47 8.47 9.42
N GLN A 3 25.86 9.70 9.80
CA GLN A 3 24.92 10.81 10.03
C GLN A 3 24.13 11.24 8.78
N GLN A 4 24.69 11.05 7.59
CA GLN A 4 24.05 11.46 6.34
C GLN A 4 23.02 10.41 5.91
N HIS A 5 23.28 9.12 6.17
CA HIS A 5 22.31 8.04 6.00
C HIS A 5 21.11 8.18 6.94
N SER A 6 21.34 8.54 8.21
CA SER A 6 20.23 8.72 9.16
C SER A 6 19.32 9.90 8.79
N LEU A 7 19.89 11.02 8.33
CA LEU A 7 19.11 12.17 7.86
C LEU A 7 18.31 11.82 6.60
N ARG A 8 18.90 11.05 5.68
CA ARG A 8 18.22 10.58 4.47
C ARG A 8 17.03 9.68 4.80
N GLN A 9 17.16 8.78 5.78
CA GLN A 9 16.06 7.92 6.23
C GLN A 9 14.90 8.73 6.81
N ILE A 10 15.22 9.68 7.70
CA ILE A 10 14.24 10.60 8.29
C ILE A 10 13.52 11.39 7.19
N TYR A 11 14.25 11.85 6.19
CA TYR A 11 13.67 12.57 5.05
C TYR A 11 12.65 11.72 4.30
N GLY A 12 12.94 10.44 4.03
CA GLY A 12 11.97 9.52 3.40
C GLY A 12 10.69 9.37 4.22
N GLY A 13 10.81 9.18 5.54
CA GLY A 13 9.66 9.10 6.43
C GLY A 13 8.82 10.38 6.45
N ILE A 14 9.47 11.56 6.45
CA ILE A 14 8.78 12.85 6.36
C ILE A 14 8.00 12.97 5.04
N GLN A 15 8.59 12.55 3.93
CA GLN A 15 7.93 12.60 2.62
C GLN A 15 6.72 11.68 2.55
N ASN A 16 6.78 10.48 3.15
CA ASN A 16 5.60 9.62 3.25
C ASN A 16 4.46 10.31 4.04
N ASN A 17 4.78 10.92 5.19
CA ASN A 17 3.78 11.62 5.99
C ASN A 17 3.20 12.85 5.25
N LEU A 18 4.03 13.60 4.52
CA LEU A 18 3.56 14.69 3.66
C LEU A 18 2.64 14.18 2.54
N GLY A 19 2.98 13.04 1.94
CA GLY A 19 2.14 12.40 0.94
C GLY A 19 0.76 12.04 1.48
N GLU A 20 0.71 11.49 2.70
CA GLU A 20 -0.54 11.16 3.37
C GLU A 20 -1.39 12.39 3.67
N LEU A 21 -0.76 13.46 4.16
CA LEU A 21 -1.44 14.75 4.36
C LEU A 21 -1.99 15.30 3.04
N TYR A 22 -1.21 15.28 1.95
CA TYR A 22 -1.69 15.71 0.64
C TYR A 22 -2.86 14.86 0.14
N ARG A 23 -2.81 13.55 0.32
CA ARG A 23 -3.90 12.63 -0.05
C ARG A 23 -5.18 12.97 0.71
N HIS A 24 -5.11 13.20 2.02
CA HIS A 24 -6.27 13.62 2.82
C HIS A 24 -6.82 14.99 2.43
N LEU A 25 -5.98 15.88 1.92
CA LEU A 25 -6.39 17.19 1.38
C LEU A 25 -6.91 17.12 -0.07
N GLY A 26 -6.98 15.93 -0.68
CA GLY A 26 -7.40 15.76 -2.08
C GLY A 26 -6.33 16.18 -3.12
N ARG A 27 -5.11 16.47 -2.66
CA ARG A 27 -3.97 16.91 -3.47
C ARG A 27 -3.16 15.71 -3.95
N PHE A 28 -3.80 14.84 -4.73
CA PHE A 28 -3.26 13.50 -5.03
C PHE A 28 -1.98 13.52 -5.87
N ARG A 29 -1.80 14.51 -6.75
CA ARG A 29 -0.57 14.63 -7.56
C ARG A 29 0.64 15.01 -6.69
N GLU A 30 0.45 15.91 -5.73
CA GLU A 30 1.50 16.21 -4.75
C GLU A 30 1.75 15.03 -3.80
N ALA A 31 0.71 14.28 -3.46
CA ALA A 31 0.86 13.05 -2.69
C ALA A 31 1.77 12.04 -3.41
N LEU A 32 1.50 11.77 -4.69
CA LEU A 32 2.30 10.88 -5.52
C LEU A 32 3.76 11.34 -5.62
N ALA A 33 4.01 12.64 -5.78
CA ALA A 33 5.37 13.18 -5.82
C ALA A 33 6.11 12.95 -4.49
N ALA A 34 5.43 13.15 -3.35
CA ALA A 34 6.02 12.92 -2.04
C ALA A 34 6.28 11.42 -1.78
N TYR A 35 5.32 10.55 -2.12
CA TYR A 35 5.51 9.10 -2.00
C TYR A 35 6.62 8.57 -2.90
N GLN A 36 6.79 9.11 -4.12
CA GLN A 36 7.90 8.73 -4.99
C GLN A 36 9.26 9.04 -4.34
N ILE A 37 9.39 10.20 -3.69
CA ILE A 37 10.63 10.54 -2.97
C ILE A 37 10.87 9.56 -1.81
N ALA A 38 9.82 9.20 -1.07
CA ALA A 38 9.91 8.22 0.01
C ALA A 38 10.32 6.83 -0.52
N LEU A 39 9.77 6.43 -1.67
CA LEU A 39 10.07 5.18 -2.37
C LEU A 39 11.55 5.14 -2.81
N ASP A 40 12.05 6.21 -3.43
CA ASP A 40 13.45 6.30 -3.87
C ASP A 40 14.41 6.16 -2.69
N VAL A 41 14.12 6.85 -1.57
CA VAL A 41 14.90 6.72 -0.33
C VAL A 41 14.86 5.30 0.22
N ALA A 42 13.68 4.67 0.24
CA ALA A 42 13.51 3.32 0.74
C ALA A 42 14.26 2.28 -0.13
N HIS A 43 14.34 2.50 -1.45
CA HIS A 43 15.16 1.70 -2.36
C HIS A 43 16.66 1.89 -2.08
N GLU A 44 17.11 3.14 -1.97
CA GLU A 44 18.51 3.46 -1.65
C GLU A 44 18.97 2.79 -0.34
N GLN A 45 18.07 2.71 0.65
CA GLN A 45 18.37 2.15 1.97
C GLN A 45 18.00 0.67 2.13
N GLN A 46 17.39 0.06 1.13
CA GLN A 46 16.94 -1.34 1.15
C GLN A 46 15.98 -1.63 2.34
N VAL A 47 15.10 -0.69 2.65
CA VAL A 47 14.13 -0.81 3.75
C VAL A 47 12.78 -1.25 3.20
N THR A 48 12.55 -2.57 3.15
CA THR A 48 11.34 -3.18 2.56
C THR A 48 10.03 -2.67 3.15
N THR A 49 9.98 -2.41 4.46
CA THR A 49 8.78 -1.84 5.11
C THR A 49 8.42 -0.46 4.60
N SER A 50 9.41 0.39 4.34
CA SER A 50 9.18 1.71 3.76
C SER A 50 8.84 1.65 2.28
N LEU A 51 9.38 0.67 1.54
CA LEU A 51 8.98 0.38 0.16
C LEU A 51 7.49 0.01 0.09
N VAL A 52 7.09 -1.02 0.84
CA VAL A 52 5.70 -1.51 0.91
C VAL A 52 4.73 -0.38 1.26
N LEU A 53 5.05 0.41 2.28
CA LEU A 53 4.21 1.53 2.70
C LEU A 53 4.07 2.59 1.59
N SER A 54 5.17 2.98 0.96
CA SER A 54 5.16 4.01 -0.08
C SER A 54 4.38 3.56 -1.31
N VAL A 55 4.57 2.31 -1.77
CA VAL A 55 3.84 1.75 -2.92
C VAL A 55 2.34 1.61 -2.61
N ALA A 56 1.96 1.12 -1.42
CA ALA A 56 0.56 1.03 -1.02
C ALA A 56 -0.12 2.40 -1.05
N ASN A 57 0.55 3.41 -0.51
CA ASN A 57 0.09 4.79 -0.47
C ASN A 57 -0.05 5.42 -1.86
N MET A 58 0.87 5.14 -2.77
CA MET A 58 0.74 5.53 -4.19
C MET A 58 -0.48 4.89 -4.83
N GLY A 59 -0.73 3.60 -4.58
CA GLY A 59 -1.90 2.91 -5.08
C GLY A 59 -3.22 3.56 -4.64
N LEU A 60 -3.31 3.96 -3.36
CA LEU A 60 -4.47 4.70 -2.85
C LEU A 60 -4.63 6.08 -3.51
N ALA A 61 -3.53 6.79 -3.77
CA ALA A 61 -3.58 8.08 -4.45
C ALA A 61 -4.01 7.95 -5.92
N TRP A 62 -3.54 6.93 -6.64
CA TRP A 62 -3.98 6.62 -8.00
C TRP A 62 -5.45 6.23 -8.06
N LEU A 63 -5.90 5.41 -7.10
CA LEU A 63 -7.31 5.02 -6.98
C LEU A 63 -8.20 6.25 -6.78
N ALA A 64 -7.79 7.19 -5.92
CA ALA A 64 -8.53 8.43 -5.68
C ALA A 64 -8.56 9.37 -6.91
N LEU A 65 -7.56 9.28 -7.80
CA LEU A 65 -7.55 9.96 -9.10
C LEU A 65 -8.38 9.24 -10.17
N GLY A 66 -8.89 8.02 -9.90
CA GLY A 66 -9.62 7.20 -10.86
C GLY A 66 -8.72 6.43 -11.84
N HIS A 67 -7.41 6.43 -11.61
CA HIS A 67 -6.43 5.68 -12.40
C HIS A 67 -6.37 4.23 -11.90
N LEU A 68 -7.34 3.42 -12.31
CA LEU A 68 -7.54 2.07 -11.76
C LEU A 68 -6.39 1.12 -12.10
N GLU A 69 -5.83 1.23 -13.31
CA GLU A 69 -4.72 0.39 -13.77
C GLU A 69 -3.44 0.67 -12.99
N ASP A 70 -3.10 1.95 -12.80
CA ASP A 70 -1.92 2.37 -12.04
C ASP A 70 -2.04 1.96 -10.56
N ALA A 71 -3.24 2.13 -9.98
CA ALA A 71 -3.53 1.70 -8.61
C ALA A 71 -3.37 0.18 -8.45
N GLU A 72 -3.90 -0.60 -9.39
CA GLU A 72 -3.81 -2.06 -9.37
C GLU A 72 -2.36 -2.55 -9.47
N LEU A 73 -1.53 -1.90 -10.30
CA LEU A 73 -0.10 -2.23 -10.40
C LEU A 73 0.60 -2.06 -9.05
N CYS A 74 0.42 -0.91 -8.39
CA CYS A 74 0.97 -0.67 -7.06
C CYS A 74 0.50 -1.72 -6.05
N PHE A 75 -0.80 -2.02 -6.04
CA PHE A 75 -1.37 -3.00 -5.11
C PHE A 75 -0.84 -4.42 -5.33
N ARG A 76 -0.67 -4.85 -6.59
CA ARG A 76 -0.07 -6.15 -6.90
C ARG A 76 1.39 -6.22 -6.48
N GLU A 77 2.15 -5.14 -6.69
CA GLU A 77 3.54 -5.07 -6.24
C GLU A 77 3.65 -5.22 -4.71
N VAL A 78 2.76 -4.60 -3.94
CA VAL A 78 2.71 -4.81 -2.49
C VAL A 78 2.41 -6.26 -2.12
N LEU A 79 1.47 -6.92 -2.80
CA LEU A 79 1.17 -8.34 -2.57
C LEU A 79 2.38 -9.24 -2.87
N GLU A 80 3.14 -8.93 -3.91
CA GLU A 80 4.37 -9.66 -4.26
C GLU A 80 5.47 -9.46 -3.20
N MET A 81 5.73 -8.22 -2.79
CA MET A 81 6.76 -7.89 -1.77
C MET A 81 6.44 -8.51 -0.40
N SER A 82 5.16 -8.62 -0.06
CA SER A 82 4.70 -9.10 1.25
C SER A 82 4.43 -10.61 1.30
N GLN A 83 4.57 -11.34 0.19
CA GLN A 83 4.18 -12.75 0.08
C GLN A 83 4.89 -13.66 1.10
N ALA A 84 6.17 -13.41 1.38
CA ALA A 84 6.96 -14.21 2.30
C ALA A 84 6.63 -13.94 3.78
N THR A 85 6.34 -12.67 4.12
CA THR A 85 6.05 -12.25 5.50
C THR A 85 4.83 -11.32 5.57
N PRO A 86 3.62 -11.79 5.20
CA PRO A 86 2.44 -10.94 5.10
C PRO A 86 2.05 -10.30 6.45
N TRP A 87 2.43 -10.94 7.56
CA TRP A 87 2.14 -10.46 8.91
C TRP A 87 2.94 -9.21 9.30
N ASP A 88 4.03 -8.90 8.61
CA ASP A 88 4.81 -7.68 8.86
C ASP A 88 4.16 -6.45 8.23
N TYR A 89 3.17 -6.66 7.34
CA TYR A 89 2.55 -5.63 6.50
C TYR A 89 1.02 -5.66 6.60
N VAL A 90 0.45 -6.15 7.71
CA VAL A 90 -1.01 -6.33 7.87
C VAL A 90 -1.76 -5.02 7.59
N ASP A 91 -1.29 -3.90 8.14
CA ASP A 91 -1.94 -2.60 7.96
C ASP A 91 -2.00 -2.21 6.48
N ASN A 92 -0.89 -2.34 5.75
CA ASN A 92 -0.83 -2.08 4.31
C ASN A 92 -1.71 -3.06 3.52
N LEU A 93 -1.69 -4.33 3.88
CA LEU A 93 -2.45 -5.37 3.20
C LEU A 93 -3.96 -5.18 3.37
N VAL A 94 -4.44 -4.67 4.50
CA VAL A 94 -5.85 -4.31 4.70
C VAL A 94 -6.27 -3.27 3.67
N GLU A 95 -5.50 -2.18 3.53
CA GLU A 95 -5.79 -1.10 2.59
C GLU A 95 -5.66 -1.54 1.13
N VAL A 96 -4.61 -2.29 0.80
CA VAL A 96 -4.37 -2.83 -0.55
C VAL A 96 -5.50 -3.75 -0.99
N ASN A 97 -5.94 -4.68 -0.12
CA ASN A 97 -7.07 -5.56 -0.45
C ASN A 97 -8.37 -4.78 -0.56
N ASN A 98 -8.59 -3.75 0.26
CA ASN A 98 -9.78 -2.90 0.11
C ASN A 98 -9.75 -2.13 -1.24
N GLY A 99 -8.61 -1.57 -1.62
CA GLY A 99 -8.43 -0.88 -2.90
C GLY A 99 -8.66 -1.81 -4.10
N LEU A 100 -8.14 -3.05 -4.06
CA LEU A 100 -8.40 -4.05 -5.10
C LEU A 100 -9.88 -4.46 -5.18
N ALA A 101 -10.58 -4.53 -4.03
CA ALA A 101 -12.01 -4.76 -4.01
C ALA A 101 -12.79 -3.63 -4.70
N GLU A 102 -12.40 -2.37 -4.46
CA GLU A 102 -12.99 -1.20 -5.11
C GLU A 102 -12.74 -1.20 -6.63
N ILE A 103 -11.52 -1.54 -7.07
CA ILE A 103 -11.18 -1.66 -8.50
C ILE A 103 -12.00 -2.76 -9.16
N ALA A 104 -12.08 -3.95 -8.55
CA ALA A 104 -12.87 -5.05 -9.07
C ALA A 104 -14.37 -4.69 -9.15
N ARG A 105 -14.90 -4.00 -8.13
CA ARG A 105 -16.27 -3.48 -8.13
C ARG A 105 -16.51 -2.48 -9.25
N ALA A 106 -15.56 -1.56 -9.50
CA ALA A 106 -15.66 -0.59 -10.58
C ALA A 106 -15.69 -1.25 -11.96
N ARG A 107 -15.04 -2.41 -12.12
CA ARG A 107 -15.06 -3.23 -13.34
C ARG A 107 -16.27 -4.18 -13.43
N GLY A 108 -17.11 -4.24 -12.41
CA GLY A 108 -18.27 -5.14 -12.34
C GLY A 108 -17.95 -6.59 -11.96
N ASP A 109 -16.71 -6.88 -11.56
CA ASP A 109 -16.30 -8.20 -11.08
C ASP A 109 -16.59 -8.34 -9.57
N PHE A 110 -17.86 -8.56 -9.25
CA PHE A 110 -18.31 -8.74 -7.88
C PHE A 110 -17.73 -9.97 -7.16
N PRO A 111 -17.55 -11.13 -7.81
CA PRO A 111 -16.88 -12.27 -7.17
C PRO A 111 -15.47 -11.93 -6.67
N THR A 112 -14.64 -11.32 -7.51
CA THR A 112 -13.28 -10.92 -7.13
C THR A 112 -13.30 -9.83 -6.06
N ALA A 113 -14.19 -8.83 -6.20
CA ALA A 113 -14.34 -7.77 -5.20
C ALA A 113 -14.69 -8.33 -3.82
N TRP A 114 -15.59 -9.31 -3.75
CA TRP A 114 -15.97 -9.95 -2.50
C TRP A 114 -14.82 -10.72 -1.86
N GLN A 115 -13.99 -11.42 -2.65
CA GLN A 115 -12.83 -12.13 -2.14
C GLN A 115 -11.82 -11.17 -1.48
N TYR A 116 -11.50 -10.07 -2.15
CA TYR A 116 -10.58 -9.07 -1.62
C TYR A 116 -11.13 -8.37 -0.36
N ALA A 117 -12.42 -8.01 -0.36
CA ALA A 117 -13.07 -7.43 0.81
C ALA A 117 -13.03 -8.37 2.02
N ARG A 118 -13.26 -9.67 1.81
CA ARG A 118 -13.17 -10.67 2.90
C ARG A 118 -11.76 -10.87 3.42
N THR A 119 -10.77 -10.84 2.55
CA THR A 119 -9.36 -10.89 2.95
C THR A 119 -9.00 -9.67 3.82
N SER A 120 -9.37 -8.47 3.38
CA SER A 120 -9.16 -7.22 4.14
C SER A 120 -9.81 -7.30 5.52
N GLU A 121 -11.07 -7.75 5.59
CA GLU A 121 -11.78 -7.95 6.87
C GLU A 121 -11.07 -8.97 7.78
N ALA A 122 -10.65 -10.11 7.23
CA ALA A 122 -9.98 -11.15 8.01
C ALA A 122 -8.64 -10.68 8.59
N LEU A 123 -7.88 -9.90 7.81
CA LEU A 123 -6.64 -9.26 8.25
C LEU A 123 -6.90 -8.26 9.37
N ALA A 124 -7.87 -7.36 9.20
CA ALA A 124 -8.23 -6.33 10.18
C ALA A 124 -8.73 -6.92 11.51
N ARG A 125 -9.40 -8.08 11.48
CA ARG A 125 -9.87 -8.80 12.67
C ARG A 125 -8.75 -9.57 13.41
N GLY A 126 -7.50 -9.49 12.97
CA GLY A 126 -6.35 -10.15 13.61
C GLY A 126 -6.19 -11.63 13.24
N GLY A 127 -6.71 -12.04 12.08
CA GLY A 127 -6.91 -13.44 11.73
C GLY A 127 -5.66 -14.20 11.24
N LYS A 128 -4.63 -14.40 12.07
CA LYS A 128 -3.70 -15.55 11.86
C LYS A 128 -4.46 -16.88 11.79
N LEU A 129 -5.59 -16.98 12.50
CA LEU A 129 -6.38 -18.19 12.65
C LEU A 129 -7.53 -18.35 11.63
N HIS A 130 -8.07 -17.26 11.09
CA HIS A 130 -9.20 -17.33 10.13
C HIS A 130 -8.75 -17.59 8.69
N PHE A 131 -7.53 -17.17 8.31
CA PHE A 131 -7.02 -17.40 6.96
C PHE A 131 -6.72 -18.89 6.68
N CYS A 132 -6.31 -19.65 7.70
CA CYS A 132 -6.13 -21.11 7.60
C CYS A 132 -7.44 -21.88 7.35
N LEU A 133 -8.59 -21.30 7.70
CA LEU A 133 -9.90 -21.93 7.54
C LEU A 133 -10.64 -21.49 6.27
N ALA A 134 -10.04 -20.60 5.47
CA ALA A 134 -10.65 -20.00 4.29
C ALA A 134 -10.06 -20.51 2.96
N LYS A 135 -9.24 -21.57 2.97
CA LYS A 135 -8.95 -22.31 1.75
C LYS A 135 -10.14 -23.22 1.41
N PRO A 136 -10.61 -23.25 0.14
CA PRO A 136 -11.60 -24.23 -0.30
C PRO A 136 -11.07 -25.67 -0.18
#